data_AF-A0A964MAA2-F1
#
_entry.id   AF-A0A964MAA2-F1
#
_cell.length_a   1.000
_cell.length_b   1.000
_cell.length_c   1.000
_cell.angle_alpha   90.00
_cell.angle_beta   90.00
_cell.angle_gamma   90.00
#
_symmetry.space_group_name_H-M   'P 1'
#
loop_
_entity.id
_entity.type
_entity.pdbx_description
1 polymer ?
#
loop_
_entity_poly.entity_id
_entity_poly.type
_entity_poly.pdbx_seq_one_letter_code
_entity_poly.pdbx_strand_id
1 'polypeptide(L)'
;MKPFKVSILAFLVVAVAAGLCSAAGKPWNYYEEGQKLMAQGKWDRAIDEFKAAVSLEFKDNAQFRTYGMHFIQYFPHRDMGICYFNLGDAAAAKRELELSAAFAKSGKTTEYLAKVGSGAVPAAPVAAGLSREEDEKLARERERLELEKKRLAAELAALESQKKAQSEAEQKALQEQKDKLAKLEAEKAALERERSSSKLPIGALTYDEARVTRVGQRMSIAVLPFENKGGDPGLTGMVQDKMITSLYSLKRFKILERTQIDKVLGEQKLGMTGAIDQAKAVKVGKLIGVDAILIGSITTGNLGTGMDARLIDTENGTIITAKDAMSDRSTLADVRMMAQDIAIQIYNDVPLVEGYVIKMDAAKVLLDVGTAKGMRKGMKMVVFREGEAITHPVTGEILNKQVTKLGELLLTEVQDRMSEAEIVEKETGQTIAAGNKVVAK
;
A
#
# COMPACT_ATOMS: atom_id res chain seq x y z
N MET A 1 35.34 -16.03 9.86
CA MET A 1 34.74 -16.82 10.96
C MET A 1 33.55 -16.02 11.52
N LYS A 2 32.38 -16.69 11.66
CA LYS A 2 31.04 -16.22 12.12
C LYS A 2 31.04 -15.68 13.58
N PRO A 3 29.93 -15.19 14.19
CA PRO A 3 28.51 -15.02 13.72
C PRO A 3 27.90 -13.62 14.00
N PHE A 4 26.91 -13.13 13.24
CA PHE A 4 25.45 -13.34 13.35
C PHE A 4 24.82 -13.06 14.75
N LYS A 5 24.07 -11.95 14.87
CA LYS A 5 22.89 -11.83 15.75
C LYS A 5 21.77 -11.08 15.03
N VAL A 6 20.57 -11.60 15.23
CA VAL A 6 19.29 -11.35 14.55
C VAL A 6 18.33 -10.66 15.53
N SER A 7 17.45 -9.79 14.99
CA SER A 7 16.20 -9.25 15.57
C SER A 7 16.32 -8.36 16.82
N ILE A 8 15.55 -7.29 17.04
CA ILE A 8 14.08 -7.15 16.94
C ILE A 8 13.71 -5.67 16.65
N LEU A 9 12.76 -5.51 15.73
CA LEU A 9 11.96 -4.32 15.45
C LEU A 9 10.73 -4.32 16.38
N ALA A 10 10.40 -3.21 17.07
CA ALA A 10 8.99 -2.78 17.31
C ALA A 10 8.85 -1.51 18.19
N PHE A 11 8.26 -0.50 17.57
CA PHE A 11 7.22 0.43 18.06
C PHE A 11 7.49 1.48 19.15
N LEU A 12 7.60 2.70 18.64
CA LEU A 12 7.26 3.98 19.25
C LEU A 12 5.72 4.15 19.24
N VAL A 13 5.11 4.37 20.41
CA VAL A 13 3.77 4.99 20.55
C VAL A 13 3.83 6.01 21.68
N VAL A 14 3.62 7.27 21.32
CA VAL A 14 3.37 8.39 22.24
C VAL A 14 1.90 8.34 22.68
N ALA A 15 1.63 8.48 23.97
CA ALA A 15 0.31 8.86 24.46
C ALA A 15 0.41 9.77 25.69
N VAL A 16 -0.04 11.00 25.48
CA VAL A 16 -0.34 12.05 26.45
C VAL A 16 -1.50 11.59 27.34
N ALA A 17 -1.37 11.71 28.67
CA ALA A 17 -2.39 12.23 29.61
C ALA A 17 -2.03 11.86 31.06
N ALA A 18 -1.75 12.88 31.88
CA ALA A 18 -2.50 13.17 33.10
C ALA A 18 -1.68 14.13 33.99
N GLY A 19 -1.97 15.43 33.86
CA GLY A 19 -1.84 16.31 35.01
C GLY A 19 -2.87 15.86 36.05
N LEU A 20 -2.40 15.38 37.20
CA LEU A 20 -3.14 15.18 38.44
C LEU A 20 -2.11 14.95 39.55
N CYS A 21 -1.43 16.02 39.98
CA CYS A 21 -0.78 16.02 41.29
C CYS A 21 -1.12 17.36 41.95
N SER A 22 -2.33 17.44 42.49
CA SER A 22 -2.73 18.48 43.43
C SER A 22 -3.24 17.78 44.69
N ALA A 23 -2.77 18.27 45.84
CA ALA A 23 -3.24 17.99 47.21
C ALA A 23 -2.89 16.62 47.84
N ALA A 24 -1.62 16.38 48.19
CA ALA A 24 -1.32 15.52 49.34
C ALA A 24 -1.69 16.27 50.63
N GLY A 25 -2.63 15.73 51.42
CA GLY A 25 -3.10 16.36 52.67
C GLY A 25 -2.02 16.44 53.74
N LYS A 26 -2.18 17.32 54.73
CA LYS A 26 -1.25 17.46 55.86
C LYS A 26 -1.43 16.30 56.85
N PRO A 27 -0.37 15.74 57.47
CA PRO A 27 -0.45 14.54 58.31
C PRO A 27 -1.42 14.68 59.50
N TRP A 28 -1.58 15.87 60.06
CA TRP A 28 -2.51 16.11 61.17
C TRP A 28 -3.98 16.14 60.74
N ASN A 29 -4.29 16.41 59.47
CA ASN A 29 -5.68 16.37 58.98
C ASN A 29 -6.22 14.93 59.03
N TYR A 30 -5.41 13.96 58.56
CA TYR A 30 -5.75 12.53 58.61
C TYR A 30 -5.82 12.03 60.06
N TYR A 31 -4.89 12.47 60.91
CA TYR A 31 -4.90 12.10 62.33
C TYR A 31 -6.12 12.66 63.09
N GLU A 32 -6.50 13.92 62.86
CA GLU A 32 -7.72 14.49 63.46
C GLU A 32 -8.98 13.75 63.00
N GLU A 33 -9.06 13.36 61.73
CA GLU A 33 -10.19 12.58 61.21
C GLU A 33 -10.22 11.16 61.80
N GLY A 34 -9.06 10.50 61.92
CA GLY A 34 -8.92 9.23 62.62
C GLY A 34 -9.39 9.31 64.07
N GLN A 35 -9.07 10.40 64.78
CA GLN A 35 -9.56 10.63 66.15
C GLN A 35 -11.08 10.81 66.23
N LYS A 36 -11.70 11.50 65.25
CA LYS A 36 -13.18 11.60 65.18
C LYS A 36 -13.83 10.25 64.94
N LEU A 37 -13.28 9.44 64.02
CA LEU A 37 -13.79 8.10 63.73
C LEU A 37 -13.61 7.16 64.94
N MET A 38 -12.49 7.27 65.64
CA MET A 38 -12.25 6.57 66.89
C MET A 38 -13.29 6.93 67.95
N ALA A 39 -13.62 8.23 68.11
CA ALA A 39 -14.66 8.68 69.04
C ALA A 39 -16.07 8.17 68.66
N GLN A 40 -16.32 7.90 67.38
CA GLN A 40 -17.56 7.30 66.87
C GLN A 40 -17.59 5.77 66.98
N GLY A 41 -16.53 5.13 67.48
CA GLY A 41 -16.42 3.67 67.54
C GLY A 41 -16.20 2.98 66.19
N LYS A 42 -15.84 3.74 65.14
CA LYS A 42 -15.54 3.22 63.80
C LYS A 42 -14.05 2.87 63.70
N TRP A 43 -13.65 1.83 64.43
CA TRP A 43 -12.24 1.47 64.65
C TRP A 43 -11.51 1.08 63.37
N ASP A 44 -12.17 0.38 62.46
CA ASP A 44 -11.66 -0.05 61.16
C ASP A 44 -11.27 1.14 60.28
N ARG A 45 -12.20 2.10 60.12
CA ARG A 45 -11.96 3.30 59.33
C ARG A 45 -10.95 4.23 59.99
N ALA A 46 -10.94 4.30 61.32
CA ALA A 46 -9.93 5.08 62.05
C ALA A 46 -8.51 4.57 61.79
N ILE A 47 -8.31 3.25 61.69
CA ILE A 47 -7.01 2.65 61.36
C ILE A 47 -6.51 3.10 59.99
N ASP A 48 -7.37 3.14 58.98
CA ASP A 48 -6.97 3.56 57.63
C ASP A 48 -6.52 5.03 57.60
N GLU A 49 -7.23 5.91 58.31
CA GLU A 49 -6.84 7.32 58.44
C GLU A 49 -5.52 7.48 59.24
N PHE A 50 -5.30 6.68 60.29
CA PHE A 50 -4.02 6.69 61.01
C PHE A 50 -2.87 6.15 60.17
N LYS A 51 -3.09 5.13 59.33
CA LYS A 51 -2.08 4.66 58.36
C LYS A 51 -1.75 5.73 57.34
N ALA A 52 -2.74 6.46 56.84
CA ALA A 52 -2.52 7.60 55.96
C ALA A 52 -1.70 8.69 56.67
N ALA A 53 -2.00 8.98 57.93
CA ALA A 53 -1.23 9.91 58.75
C ALA A 53 0.24 9.45 58.92
N VAL A 54 0.46 8.19 59.30
CA VAL A 54 1.79 7.56 59.47
C VAL A 54 2.60 7.54 58.18
N SER A 55 1.95 7.38 57.02
CA SER A 55 2.62 7.43 55.72
C SER A 55 3.25 8.79 55.41
N LEU A 56 2.75 9.86 56.04
CA LEU A 56 3.22 11.23 55.87
C LEU A 56 4.13 11.67 57.03
N GLU A 57 3.78 11.33 58.26
CA GLU A 57 4.62 11.53 59.45
C GLU A 57 4.59 10.28 60.33
N PHE A 58 5.70 9.58 60.38
CA PHE A 58 5.81 8.26 61.01
C PHE A 58 5.99 8.34 62.54
N LYS A 59 6.56 9.42 63.08
CA LYS A 59 6.98 9.45 64.49
C LYS A 59 5.89 10.01 65.41
N ASP A 60 5.58 9.28 66.48
CA ASP A 60 4.78 9.81 67.58
C ASP A 60 5.53 10.98 68.26
N ASN A 61 4.83 12.10 68.46
CA ASN A 61 5.38 13.32 69.05
C ASN A 61 4.35 14.01 69.95
N ALA A 62 4.72 14.19 71.23
CA ALA A 62 3.89 14.85 72.23
C ALA A 62 3.66 16.34 71.98
N GLN A 63 4.57 16.99 71.25
CA GLN A 63 4.49 18.40 70.87
C GLN A 63 4.69 18.54 69.36
N PHE A 64 3.74 18.01 68.60
CA PHE A 64 3.76 18.10 67.15
C PHE A 64 3.21 19.45 66.69
N ARG A 65 4.02 20.21 65.95
CA ARG A 65 3.65 21.54 65.46
C ARG A 65 2.85 21.43 64.17
N THR A 66 1.63 21.96 64.13
CA THR A 66 0.78 21.93 62.93
C THR A 66 0.91 23.19 62.09
N TYR A 67 0.49 24.34 62.61
CA TYR A 67 0.66 25.65 61.98
C TYR A 67 0.86 26.76 63.02
N GLY A 68 1.69 27.75 62.69
CA GLY A 68 1.95 28.88 63.58
C GLY A 68 2.56 28.42 64.92
N MET A 69 1.94 28.80 66.04
CA MET A 69 2.32 28.40 67.40
C MET A 69 1.40 27.31 67.98
N HIS A 70 0.67 26.58 67.13
CA HIS A 70 -0.22 25.51 67.57
C HIS A 70 0.51 24.15 67.61
N PHE A 71 0.39 23.47 68.75
CA PHE A 71 0.98 22.15 68.99
C PHE A 71 -0.11 21.18 69.41
N ILE A 72 -0.09 19.98 68.81
CA ILE A 72 -1.01 18.88 69.15
C ILE A 72 -0.20 17.69 69.69
N GLN A 73 -0.90 16.81 70.41
CA GLN A 73 -0.38 15.48 70.73
C GLN A 73 -0.63 14.55 69.56
N TYR A 74 0.42 14.24 68.80
CA TYR A 74 0.35 13.39 67.60
C TYR A 74 0.89 12.00 67.93
N PHE A 75 0.00 11.03 68.13
CA PHE A 75 0.35 9.65 68.49
C PHE A 75 -0.44 8.65 67.64
N PRO A 76 -0.25 8.64 66.31
CA PRO A 76 -0.98 7.73 65.44
C PRO A 76 -0.73 6.25 65.75
N HIS A 77 0.48 5.85 66.17
CA HIS A 77 0.75 4.45 66.53
C HIS A 77 0.04 4.03 67.81
N ARG A 78 0.00 4.92 68.81
CA ARG A 78 -0.78 4.69 70.04
C ARG A 78 -2.26 4.49 69.72
N ASP A 79 -2.81 5.41 68.94
CA ASP A 79 -4.24 5.49 68.66
C ASP A 79 -4.66 4.32 67.75
N MET A 80 -3.82 3.93 66.79
CA MET A 80 -4.00 2.70 66.00
C MET A 80 -3.95 1.43 66.86
N GLY A 81 -3.04 1.37 67.84
CA GLY A 81 -2.97 0.26 68.81
C GLY A 81 -4.25 0.13 69.66
N ILE A 82 -4.87 1.26 70.05
CA ILE A 82 -6.16 1.27 70.73
C ILE A 82 -7.28 0.77 69.81
N CYS A 83 -7.29 1.17 68.54
CA CYS A 83 -8.28 0.66 67.57
C CYS A 83 -8.16 -0.86 67.39
N TYR A 84 -6.95 -1.38 67.21
CA TYR A 84 -6.71 -2.82 67.09
C TYR A 84 -7.14 -3.59 68.34
N PHE A 85 -6.91 -3.04 69.53
CA PHE A 85 -7.38 -3.63 70.79
C PHE A 85 -8.90 -3.76 70.83
N ASN A 86 -9.63 -2.71 70.42
CA ASN A 86 -11.10 -2.72 70.39
C ASN A 86 -11.69 -3.63 69.30
N LEU A 87 -10.93 -3.90 68.23
CA LEU A 87 -11.29 -4.89 67.19
C LEU A 87 -10.96 -6.33 67.60
N GLY A 88 -10.30 -6.54 68.74
CA GLY A 88 -9.92 -7.87 69.24
C GLY A 88 -8.61 -8.40 68.67
N ASP A 89 -7.86 -7.62 67.89
CA ASP A 89 -6.53 -8.00 67.39
C ASP A 89 -5.44 -7.59 68.39
N ALA A 90 -5.29 -8.41 69.43
CA ALA A 90 -4.32 -8.18 70.50
C ALA A 90 -2.86 -8.20 70.00
N ALA A 91 -2.57 -8.94 68.92
CA ALA A 91 -1.22 -9.05 68.36
C ALA A 91 -0.80 -7.77 67.63
N ALA A 92 -1.69 -7.21 66.79
CA ALA A 92 -1.46 -5.93 66.14
C ALA A 92 -1.45 -4.78 67.15
N ALA A 93 -2.37 -4.81 68.14
CA ALA A 93 -2.41 -3.81 69.20
C ALA A 93 -1.09 -3.74 69.99
N LYS A 94 -0.54 -4.89 70.40
CA LYS A 94 0.73 -4.94 71.12
C LYS A 94 1.87 -4.30 70.32
N ARG A 95 1.99 -4.67 69.03
CA ARG A 95 3.05 -4.18 68.15
C ARG A 95 3.02 -2.65 68.01
N GLU A 96 1.84 -2.09 67.72
CA GLU A 96 1.71 -0.64 67.50
C GLU A 96 1.89 0.16 68.80
N LEU A 97 1.45 -0.39 69.94
CA LEU A 97 1.66 0.24 71.25
C LEU A 97 3.12 0.18 71.70
N GLU A 98 3.84 -0.92 71.45
CA GLU A 98 5.29 -1.01 71.70
C GLU A 98 6.07 -0.03 70.82
N LEU A 99 5.65 0.12 69.56
CA LEU A 99 6.23 1.08 68.62
C LEU A 99 6.02 2.52 69.08
N SER A 100 4.80 2.86 69.52
CA SER A 100 4.49 4.16 70.13
C SER A 100 5.36 4.43 71.37
N ALA A 101 5.51 3.44 72.25
CA ALA A 101 6.32 3.57 73.47
C ALA A 101 7.80 3.83 73.18
N ALA A 102 8.31 3.31 72.06
CA ALA A 102 9.68 3.55 71.60
C ALA A 102 9.91 4.99 71.12
N PHE A 103 8.89 5.63 70.53
CA PHE A 103 9.00 7.00 70.00
C PHE A 103 8.75 8.08 71.06
N ALA A 104 7.63 8.01 71.78
CA ALA A 104 7.27 9.01 72.78
C ALA A 104 6.47 8.38 73.93
N LYS A 105 6.91 8.64 75.17
CA LYS A 105 6.21 8.12 76.36
C LYS A 105 4.83 8.77 76.50
N SER A 106 3.79 7.95 76.54
CA SER A 106 2.41 8.39 76.83
C SER A 106 1.77 7.49 77.89
N GLY A 107 1.07 8.08 78.85
CA GLY A 107 0.39 7.32 79.91
C GLY A 107 -0.66 6.33 79.37
N LYS A 108 -1.32 6.69 78.26
CA LYS A 108 -2.26 5.81 77.55
C LYS A 108 -1.57 4.58 76.94
N THR A 109 -0.36 4.73 76.41
CA THR A 109 0.39 3.61 75.83
C THR A 109 0.73 2.57 76.90
N THR A 110 1.19 3.01 78.08
CA THR A 110 1.47 2.11 79.21
C THR A 110 0.21 1.43 79.75
N GLU A 111 -0.91 2.14 79.79
CA GLU A 111 -2.20 1.59 80.23
C GLU A 111 -2.70 0.50 79.28
N TYR A 112 -2.67 0.74 77.97
CA TYR A 112 -3.17 -0.23 77.00
C TYR A 112 -2.22 -1.42 76.79
N LEU A 113 -0.90 -1.24 76.95
CA LEU A 113 0.03 -2.38 77.00
C LEU A 113 -0.26 -3.31 78.18
N ALA A 114 -0.61 -2.75 79.35
CA ALA A 114 -1.03 -3.55 80.50
C ALA A 114 -2.37 -4.28 80.26
N LYS A 115 -3.33 -3.64 79.57
CA LYS A 115 -4.61 -4.26 79.19
C LYS A 115 -4.44 -5.41 78.19
N VAL A 116 -3.57 -5.24 77.19
CA VAL A 116 -3.23 -6.30 76.22
C VAL A 116 -2.52 -7.47 76.91
N GLY A 117 -1.60 -7.19 77.85
CA GLY A 117 -0.86 -8.21 78.59
C GLY A 117 -1.69 -9.00 79.61
N SER A 118 -2.79 -8.44 80.11
CA SER A 118 -3.69 -9.07 81.09
C SER A 118 -4.86 -9.84 80.46
N GLY A 119 -4.99 -9.84 79.13
CA GLY A 119 -6.08 -10.53 78.43
C GLY A 119 -7.45 -9.88 78.60
N ALA A 120 -7.51 -8.58 78.91
CA ALA A 120 -8.76 -7.86 79.08
C ALA A 120 -9.54 -7.80 77.76
N VAL A 121 -10.81 -8.22 77.77
CA VAL A 121 -11.74 -8.16 76.63
C VAL A 121 -12.44 -6.78 76.62
N PRO A 122 -12.59 -6.11 75.46
CA PRO A 122 -13.17 -4.76 75.40
C PRO A 122 -14.62 -4.70 75.90
N ALA A 123 -14.96 -3.61 76.60
CA ALA A 123 -16.33 -3.32 77.00
C ALA A 123 -17.16 -2.98 75.75
N ALA A 124 -18.22 -3.76 75.50
CA ALA A 124 -19.13 -3.54 74.37
C ALA A 124 -19.79 -2.15 74.46
N PRO A 125 -19.89 -1.38 73.36
CA PRO A 125 -20.61 -0.12 73.36
C PRO A 125 -22.13 -0.40 73.46
N VAL A 126 -22.76 0.23 74.45
CA VAL A 126 -24.21 0.25 74.62
C VAL A 126 -24.80 1.04 73.45
N ALA A 127 -25.45 0.36 72.51
CA ALA A 127 -26.21 0.99 71.44
C ALA A 127 -27.43 1.70 72.05
N ALA A 128 -27.45 3.03 71.98
CA ALA A 128 -28.66 3.80 72.22
C ALA A 128 -29.63 3.57 71.05
N GLY A 129 -30.82 3.01 71.35
CA GLY A 129 -31.87 2.80 70.36
C GLY A 129 -32.39 4.14 69.83
N LEU A 130 -32.48 4.26 68.51
CA LEU A 130 -33.11 5.38 67.80
C LEU A 130 -34.63 5.40 68.07
N SER A 131 -35.21 6.59 68.10
CA SER A 131 -36.65 6.76 68.34
C SER A 131 -37.48 6.36 67.10
N ARG A 132 -38.70 5.87 67.32
CA ARG A 132 -39.61 5.40 66.25
C ARG A 132 -39.87 6.45 65.14
N GLU A 133 -39.78 7.74 65.46
CA GLU A 133 -39.92 8.82 64.47
C GLU A 133 -38.70 8.98 63.55
N GLU A 134 -37.50 8.68 64.05
CA GLU A 134 -36.26 8.73 63.27
C GLU A 134 -36.17 7.55 62.30
N ASP A 135 -36.62 6.36 62.72
CA ASP A 135 -36.74 5.19 61.85
C ASP A 135 -37.74 5.41 60.70
N GLU A 136 -38.88 6.04 60.98
CA GLU A 136 -39.88 6.36 59.94
C GLU A 136 -39.42 7.46 58.99
N LYS A 137 -38.61 8.43 59.45
CA LYS A 137 -37.97 9.43 58.58
C LYS A 137 -36.91 8.78 57.70
N LEU A 138 -36.07 7.93 58.28
CA LEU A 138 -35.01 7.22 57.56
C LEU A 138 -35.59 6.25 56.52
N ALA A 139 -36.72 5.60 56.83
CA ALA A 139 -37.43 4.74 55.88
C ALA A 139 -37.97 5.53 54.67
N ARG A 140 -38.61 6.68 54.92
CA ARG A 140 -39.10 7.57 53.86
C ARG A 140 -37.98 8.15 53.00
N GLU A 141 -36.86 8.51 53.64
CA GLU A 141 -35.68 9.02 52.94
C GLU A 141 -35.02 7.94 52.08
N ARG A 142 -34.92 6.69 52.59
CA ARG A 142 -34.44 5.54 51.82
C ARG A 142 -35.31 5.23 50.61
N GLU A 143 -36.63 5.27 50.78
CA GLU A 143 -37.57 5.04 49.67
C GLU A 143 -37.44 6.12 48.59
N ARG A 144 -37.33 7.39 49.01
CA ARG A 144 -37.07 8.51 48.10
C ARG A 144 -35.76 8.33 47.33
N LEU A 145 -34.68 7.96 48.02
CA LEU A 145 -33.37 7.75 47.41
C LEU A 145 -33.38 6.55 46.44
N GLU A 146 -34.09 5.47 46.75
CA GLU A 146 -34.26 4.33 45.84
C GLU A 146 -35.05 4.70 44.59
N LEU A 147 -36.09 5.53 44.71
CA LEU A 147 -36.84 6.02 43.56
C LEU A 147 -35.99 6.94 42.67
N GLU A 148 -35.21 7.83 43.28
CA GLU A 148 -34.29 8.73 42.58
C GLU A 148 -33.14 7.96 41.90
N LYS A 149 -32.60 6.94 42.56
CA LYS A 149 -31.61 6.02 42.00
C LYS A 149 -32.15 5.25 40.80
N LYS A 150 -33.39 4.74 40.87
CA LYS A 150 -34.04 4.09 39.72
C LYS A 150 -34.25 5.05 38.55
N ARG A 151 -34.64 6.30 38.83
CA ARG A 151 -34.78 7.34 37.80
C ARG A 151 -33.46 7.63 37.10
N LEU A 152 -32.38 7.83 37.87
CA LEU A 152 -31.04 8.10 37.34
C LEU A 152 -30.48 6.90 36.57
N ALA A 153 -30.73 5.67 37.01
CA ALA A 153 -30.35 4.47 36.28
C ALA A 153 -31.05 4.35 34.92
N ALA A 154 -32.35 4.70 34.86
CA ALA A 154 -33.10 4.74 33.60
C ALA A 154 -32.58 5.84 32.66
N GLU A 155 -32.24 7.01 33.20
CA GLU A 155 -31.67 8.13 32.45
C GLU A 155 -30.27 7.80 31.90
N LEU A 156 -29.42 7.12 32.67
CA LEU A 156 -28.12 6.61 32.23
C LEU A 156 -28.27 5.57 31.12
N ALA A 157 -29.19 4.62 31.26
CA ALA A 157 -29.44 3.62 30.22
C ALA A 157 -29.94 4.26 28.91
N ALA A 158 -30.77 5.30 29.01
CA ALA A 158 -31.22 6.09 27.85
C ALA A 158 -30.03 6.82 27.17
N LEU A 159 -29.17 7.47 27.95
CA LEU A 159 -27.95 8.14 27.46
C LEU A 159 -26.96 7.16 26.83
N GLU A 160 -26.78 5.97 27.41
CA GLU A 160 -25.92 4.91 26.86
C GLU A 160 -26.47 4.36 25.54
N SER A 161 -27.79 4.16 25.44
CA SER A 161 -28.42 3.74 24.18
C SER A 161 -28.29 4.81 23.07
N GLN A 162 -28.42 6.10 23.41
CA GLN A 162 -28.16 7.21 22.49
C GLN A 162 -26.70 7.27 22.05
N LYS A 163 -25.75 7.13 22.99
CA LYS A 163 -24.31 7.08 22.66
C LYS A 163 -23.96 5.90 21.78
N LYS A 164 -24.55 4.72 22.04
CA LYS A 164 -24.33 3.52 21.23
C LYS A 164 -24.88 3.71 19.82
N ALA A 165 -26.10 4.24 19.68
CA ALA A 165 -26.71 4.55 18.38
C ALA A 165 -25.94 5.64 17.61
N GLN A 166 -25.41 6.66 18.30
CA GLN A 166 -24.51 7.65 17.70
C GLN A 166 -23.21 7.00 17.22
N SER A 167 -22.60 6.11 18.00
CA SER A 167 -21.37 5.41 17.58
C SER A 167 -21.58 4.48 16.39
N GLU A 168 -22.74 3.81 16.31
CA GLU A 168 -23.11 2.95 15.19
C GLU A 168 -23.42 3.77 13.93
N ALA A 169 -24.08 4.92 14.07
CA ALA A 169 -24.33 5.87 12.98
C ALA A 169 -23.03 6.51 12.47
N GLU A 170 -22.11 6.90 13.37
CA GLU A 170 -20.78 7.41 13.03
C GLU A 170 -19.93 6.34 12.35
N GLN A 171 -19.97 5.08 12.82
CA GLN A 171 -19.28 3.96 12.17
C GLN A 171 -19.84 3.66 10.78
N LYS A 172 -21.17 3.72 10.60
CA LYS A 172 -21.80 3.54 9.29
C LYS A 172 -21.48 4.69 8.33
N ALA A 173 -21.49 5.94 8.82
CA ALA A 173 -21.09 7.10 8.03
C ALA A 173 -19.60 7.06 7.66
N LEU A 174 -18.73 6.62 8.56
CA LEU A 174 -17.31 6.39 8.31
C LEU A 174 -17.09 5.28 7.28
N GLN A 175 -17.88 4.20 7.34
CA GLN A 175 -17.81 3.12 6.36
C GLN A 175 -18.26 3.61 4.97
N GLU A 176 -19.37 4.36 4.87
CA GLU A 176 -19.79 4.98 3.60
C GLU A 176 -18.73 5.96 3.04
N GLN A 177 -18.08 6.74 3.90
CA GLN A 177 -16.98 7.63 3.51
C GLN A 177 -15.77 6.83 3.01
N LYS A 178 -15.42 5.72 3.67
CA LYS A 178 -14.35 4.80 3.22
C LYS A 178 -14.69 4.13 1.90
N ASP A 179 -15.93 3.71 1.70
CA ASP A 179 -16.38 3.09 0.45
C ASP A 179 -16.37 4.12 -0.70
N LYS A 180 -16.78 5.37 -0.44
CA LYS A 180 -16.65 6.48 -1.39
C LYS A 180 -15.19 6.81 -1.71
N LEU A 181 -14.32 6.83 -0.70
CA LEU A 181 -12.88 7.07 -0.89
C LEU A 181 -12.24 5.94 -1.72
N ALA A 182 -12.54 4.68 -1.41
CA ALA A 182 -12.06 3.53 -2.16
C ALA A 182 -12.52 3.57 -3.63
N LYS A 183 -13.76 4.01 -3.88
CA LYS A 183 -14.28 4.21 -5.25
C LYS A 183 -13.52 5.32 -5.99
N LEU A 184 -13.28 6.46 -5.34
CA LEU A 184 -12.51 7.57 -5.90
C LEU A 184 -11.03 7.21 -6.12
N GLU A 185 -10.42 6.43 -5.23
CA GLU A 185 -9.06 5.92 -5.39
C GLU A 185 -8.98 4.90 -6.53
N ALA A 186 -9.98 4.03 -6.70
CA ALA A 186 -10.07 3.12 -7.84
C ALA A 186 -10.23 3.87 -9.17
N GLU A 187 -11.06 4.92 -9.19
CA GLU A 187 -11.25 5.81 -10.35
C GLU A 187 -9.98 6.62 -10.67
N LYS A 188 -9.31 7.17 -9.64
CA LYS A 188 -8.02 7.84 -9.78
C LYS A 188 -6.94 6.89 -10.28
N ALA A 189 -6.88 5.65 -9.77
CA ALA A 189 -5.94 4.63 -10.24
C ALA A 189 -6.24 4.20 -11.68
N ALA A 190 -7.51 4.17 -12.09
CA ALA A 190 -7.89 3.95 -13.49
C ALA A 190 -7.42 5.10 -14.39
N LEU A 191 -7.63 6.35 -13.96
CA LEU A 191 -7.15 7.55 -14.67
C LEU A 191 -5.62 7.65 -14.68
N GLU A 192 -4.93 7.25 -13.61
CA GLU A 192 -3.47 7.20 -13.56
C GLU A 192 -2.91 6.05 -14.41
N ARG A 193 -3.60 4.91 -14.51
CA ARG A 193 -3.29 3.86 -15.49
C ARG A 193 -3.47 4.38 -16.91
N GLU A 194 -4.52 5.14 -17.18
CA GLU A 194 -4.77 5.81 -18.47
C GLU A 194 -3.71 6.90 -18.77
N ARG A 195 -3.23 7.61 -17.74
CA ARG A 195 -2.15 8.59 -17.87
C ARG A 195 -0.77 7.94 -17.98
N SER A 196 -0.59 6.76 -17.39
CA SER A 196 0.62 5.93 -17.52
C SER A 196 0.66 5.21 -18.87
N SER A 197 -0.49 4.86 -19.46
CA SER A 197 -0.57 4.39 -20.85
C SER A 197 -0.34 5.51 -21.86
N SER A 198 -0.45 6.78 -21.41
CA SER A 198 0.00 7.98 -22.13
C SER A 198 1.48 8.33 -21.93
N LYS A 199 2.21 7.62 -21.05
CA LYS A 199 3.68 7.64 -21.05
C LYS A 199 4.16 6.38 -21.75
N LEU A 200 4.60 6.58 -22.99
CA LEU A 200 5.25 5.55 -23.81
C LEU A 200 6.20 4.68 -22.96
N PRO A 201 6.09 3.35 -23.04
CA PRO A 201 6.90 2.43 -22.24
C PRO A 201 8.40 2.58 -22.53
N ILE A 202 9.19 2.11 -21.57
CA ILE A 202 10.65 2.09 -21.60
C ILE A 202 11.10 1.29 -22.84
N GLY A 203 11.59 2.04 -23.82
CA GLY A 203 11.80 1.66 -25.22
C GLY A 203 11.71 2.89 -26.12
N ALA A 204 10.88 3.86 -25.72
CA ALA A 204 10.85 5.20 -26.32
C ALA A 204 12.10 6.06 -26.06
N LEU A 205 13.04 5.62 -25.21
CA LEU A 205 14.27 6.35 -24.90
C LEU A 205 15.36 6.24 -25.97
N THR A 206 15.20 5.39 -26.98
CA THR A 206 16.16 5.26 -28.10
C THR A 206 15.63 5.80 -29.43
N TYR A 207 14.38 6.28 -29.47
CA TYR A 207 13.76 6.75 -30.70
C TYR A 207 14.12 8.22 -30.98
N ASP A 208 15.08 8.43 -31.87
CA ASP A 208 15.36 9.74 -32.48
C ASP A 208 14.61 9.83 -33.82
N GLU A 209 13.51 10.59 -33.84
CA GLU A 209 12.65 10.80 -35.00
C GLU A 209 13.40 11.40 -36.22
N ALA A 210 14.51 12.11 -35.98
CA ALA A 210 15.33 12.73 -37.02
C ALA A 210 16.32 11.76 -37.69
N ARG A 211 16.71 10.67 -37.02
CA ARG A 211 17.75 9.73 -37.49
C ARG A 211 17.23 8.64 -38.42
N VAL A 212 16.02 8.12 -38.18
CA VAL A 212 15.55 6.86 -38.79
C VAL A 212 14.73 7.08 -40.07
N THR A 213 14.31 8.31 -40.34
CA THR A 213 13.44 8.60 -41.49
C THR A 213 14.05 8.31 -42.86
N ARG A 214 15.38 8.16 -42.98
CA ARG A 214 16.05 7.97 -44.28
C ARG A 214 16.76 6.64 -44.49
N VAL A 215 17.00 5.87 -43.44
CA VAL A 215 17.97 4.78 -43.50
C VAL A 215 17.32 3.43 -43.71
N GLY A 216 16.71 3.27 -44.89
CA GLY A 216 15.89 2.11 -45.21
C GLY A 216 14.50 2.27 -44.60
N GLN A 217 13.48 2.33 -45.46
CA GLN A 217 12.10 2.63 -45.08
C GLN A 217 11.68 1.83 -43.83
N ARG A 218 11.01 2.51 -42.87
CA ARG A 218 10.36 1.83 -41.73
C ARG A 218 9.63 0.59 -42.24
N MET A 219 9.80 -0.55 -41.56
CA MET A 219 9.09 -1.78 -41.89
C MET A 219 7.63 -1.47 -42.18
N SER A 220 7.23 -1.79 -43.40
CA SER A 220 5.89 -1.56 -43.89
C SER A 220 5.00 -2.71 -43.44
N ILE A 221 3.88 -2.37 -42.79
CA ILE A 221 2.96 -3.35 -42.21
C ILE A 221 1.55 -3.11 -42.75
N ALA A 222 0.91 -4.18 -43.21
CA ALA A 222 -0.53 -4.22 -43.44
C ALA A 222 -1.22 -4.96 -42.30
N VAL A 223 -2.31 -4.40 -41.79
CA VAL A 223 -3.16 -5.05 -40.78
C VAL A 223 -4.40 -5.61 -41.47
N LEU A 224 -4.49 -6.94 -41.56
CA LEU A 224 -5.66 -7.59 -42.14
C LEU A 224 -6.84 -7.57 -41.17
N PRO A 225 -8.08 -7.69 -41.68
CA PRO A 225 -9.25 -7.88 -40.85
C PRO A 225 -9.08 -9.09 -39.94
N PHE A 226 -9.28 -8.89 -38.63
CA PHE A 226 -9.20 -9.98 -37.65
C PHE A 226 -10.37 -10.95 -37.84
N GLU A 227 -10.06 -12.25 -37.85
CA GLU A 227 -11.08 -13.29 -37.92
C GLU A 227 -11.94 -13.27 -36.66
N ASN A 228 -13.25 -13.22 -36.81
CA ASN A 228 -14.17 -13.19 -35.68
C ASN A 228 -14.75 -14.58 -35.41
N LYS A 229 -14.29 -15.22 -34.33
CA LYS A 229 -14.73 -16.52 -33.84
C LYS A 229 -15.77 -16.34 -32.73
N GLY A 230 -16.90 -15.76 -33.11
CA GLY A 230 -18.05 -15.52 -32.24
C GLY A 230 -18.09 -14.13 -31.61
N GLY A 231 -19.30 -13.66 -31.33
CA GLY A 231 -19.57 -12.30 -30.85
C GLY A 231 -20.12 -11.39 -31.94
N ASP A 232 -20.04 -10.08 -31.72
CA ASP A 232 -20.55 -9.04 -32.64
C ASP A 232 -19.64 -8.92 -33.89
N PRO A 233 -20.18 -9.03 -35.12
CA PRO A 233 -19.43 -8.79 -36.36
C PRO A 233 -18.72 -7.43 -36.43
N GLY A 234 -19.23 -6.41 -35.75
CA GLY A 234 -18.63 -5.06 -35.69
C GLY A 234 -17.24 -5.02 -35.04
N LEU A 235 -16.88 -6.04 -34.26
CA LEU A 235 -15.59 -6.11 -33.56
C LEU A 235 -14.40 -6.16 -34.53
N THR A 236 -14.53 -6.81 -35.68
CA THR A 236 -13.44 -6.96 -36.65
C THR A 236 -12.92 -5.60 -37.13
N GLY A 237 -13.82 -4.71 -37.54
CA GLY A 237 -13.46 -3.37 -38.01
C GLY A 237 -12.87 -2.53 -36.88
N MET A 238 -13.50 -2.58 -35.70
CA MET A 238 -13.02 -1.83 -34.52
C MET A 238 -11.59 -2.23 -34.12
N VAL A 239 -11.31 -3.53 -34.08
CA VAL A 239 -9.98 -4.06 -33.72
C VAL A 239 -8.96 -3.71 -34.78
N GLN A 240 -9.29 -3.85 -36.07
CA GLN A 240 -8.41 -3.46 -37.17
C GLN A 240 -8.03 -1.98 -37.07
N ASP A 241 -9.01 -1.08 -36.94
CA ASP A 241 -8.78 0.36 -36.87
C ASP A 241 -7.99 0.75 -35.60
N LYS A 242 -8.30 0.11 -34.47
CA LYS A 242 -7.56 0.33 -33.22
C LYS A 242 -6.12 -0.14 -33.32
N MET A 243 -5.87 -1.28 -33.97
CA MET A 243 -4.53 -1.82 -34.18
C MET A 243 -3.71 -0.91 -35.11
N ILE A 244 -4.29 -0.49 -36.24
CA ILE A 244 -3.70 0.50 -37.16
C ILE A 244 -3.32 1.77 -36.40
N THR A 245 -4.27 2.35 -35.66
CA THR A 245 -4.05 3.59 -34.90
C THR A 245 -2.95 3.42 -33.85
N SER A 246 -2.97 2.30 -33.11
CA SER A 246 -2.00 2.04 -32.03
C SER A 246 -0.60 1.85 -32.62
N LEU A 247 -0.43 1.04 -33.66
CA LEU A 247 0.86 0.81 -34.31
C LEU A 247 1.40 2.07 -35.02
N TYR A 248 0.52 2.87 -35.64
CA TYR A 248 0.90 4.15 -36.24
C TYR A 248 1.41 5.15 -35.20
N SER A 249 0.71 5.25 -34.05
CA SER A 249 1.06 6.17 -32.96
C SER A 249 2.43 5.89 -32.34
N LEU A 250 2.91 4.65 -32.45
CA LEU A 250 4.24 4.23 -31.98
C LEU A 250 5.38 4.67 -32.91
N LYS A 251 5.06 5.25 -34.08
CA LYS A 251 6.01 5.83 -35.05
C LYS A 251 7.14 4.90 -35.51
N ARG A 252 7.00 3.59 -35.31
CA ARG A 252 7.99 2.57 -35.67
C ARG A 252 7.82 2.03 -37.09
N PHE A 253 6.58 1.87 -37.51
CA PHE A 253 6.20 1.17 -38.73
C PHE A 253 5.65 2.15 -39.77
N LYS A 254 5.75 1.77 -41.05
CA LYS A 254 4.99 2.40 -42.14
C LYS A 254 3.69 1.62 -42.30
N ILE A 255 2.60 2.12 -41.71
CA ILE A 255 1.31 1.43 -41.76
C ILE A 255 0.63 1.71 -43.09
N LEU A 256 0.09 0.68 -43.74
CA LEU A 256 -0.72 0.82 -44.94
C LEU A 256 -2.17 1.10 -44.58
N GLU A 257 -2.76 2.03 -45.32
CA GLU A 257 -4.16 2.41 -45.16
C GLU A 257 -5.11 1.24 -45.45
N ARG A 258 -6.17 1.14 -44.66
CA ARG A 258 -7.18 0.08 -44.77
C ARG A 258 -7.79 -0.02 -46.18
N THR A 259 -8.04 1.10 -46.84
CA THR A 259 -8.64 1.15 -48.19
C THR A 259 -7.81 0.45 -49.26
N GLN A 260 -6.47 0.46 -49.14
CA GLN A 260 -5.58 -0.24 -50.06
C GLN A 260 -5.66 -1.75 -49.87
N ILE A 261 -5.78 -2.18 -48.60
CA ILE A 261 -5.95 -3.58 -48.22
C ILE A 261 -7.28 -4.11 -48.76
N ASP A 262 -8.37 -3.37 -48.52
CA ASP A 262 -9.72 -3.75 -48.95
C ASP A 262 -9.82 -3.88 -50.48
N LYS A 263 -9.14 -3.00 -51.23
CA LYS A 263 -9.07 -3.10 -52.70
C LYS A 263 -8.44 -4.42 -53.15
N VAL A 264 -7.27 -4.78 -52.60
CA VAL A 264 -6.57 -6.02 -52.97
C VAL A 264 -7.35 -7.26 -52.52
N LEU A 265 -7.96 -7.23 -51.34
CA LEU A 265 -8.81 -8.32 -50.85
C LEU A 265 -10.05 -8.52 -51.73
N GLY A 266 -10.65 -7.43 -52.22
CA GLY A 266 -11.78 -7.45 -53.15
C GLY A 266 -11.40 -8.01 -54.52
N GLU A 267 -10.27 -7.57 -55.08
CA GLU A 267 -9.75 -8.06 -56.37
C GLU A 267 -9.44 -9.55 -56.34
N GLN A 268 -8.86 -10.05 -55.26
CA GLN A 268 -8.56 -11.48 -55.09
C GLN A 268 -9.78 -12.31 -54.64
N LYS A 269 -10.94 -11.68 -54.43
CA LYS A 269 -12.15 -12.30 -53.84
C LYS A 269 -11.90 -12.97 -52.48
N LEU A 270 -10.84 -12.56 -51.78
CA LEU A 270 -10.40 -13.13 -50.50
C LEU A 270 -11.16 -12.53 -49.31
N GLY A 271 -11.67 -11.30 -49.44
CA GLY A 271 -12.40 -10.62 -48.36
C GLY A 271 -13.75 -11.25 -47.98
N MET A 272 -14.28 -12.16 -48.80
CA MET A 272 -15.57 -12.85 -48.55
C MET A 272 -15.42 -14.29 -48.07
N THR A 273 -14.22 -14.88 -48.16
CA THR A 273 -14.00 -16.32 -47.96
C THR A 273 -13.39 -16.64 -46.60
N GLY A 274 -14.12 -16.42 -45.51
CA GLY A 274 -13.75 -16.92 -44.17
C GLY A 274 -12.31 -16.62 -43.73
N ALA A 275 -11.80 -17.45 -42.81
CA ALA A 275 -10.49 -17.31 -42.18
C ALA A 275 -9.35 -17.12 -43.21
N ILE A 276 -8.57 -16.05 -43.03
CA ILE A 276 -7.35 -15.80 -43.81
C ILE A 276 -6.21 -16.61 -43.18
N ASP A 277 -5.83 -17.70 -43.82
CA ASP A 277 -4.65 -18.47 -43.42
C ASP A 277 -3.34 -17.71 -43.73
N GLN A 278 -2.24 -18.17 -43.12
CA GLN A 278 -0.92 -17.58 -43.26
C GLN A 278 -0.43 -17.54 -44.73
N ALA A 279 -0.73 -18.57 -45.53
CA ALA A 279 -0.28 -18.62 -46.92
C ALA A 279 -0.99 -17.57 -47.79
N LYS A 280 -2.30 -17.39 -47.61
CA LYS A 280 -3.09 -16.34 -48.25
C LYS A 280 -2.64 -14.95 -47.78
N ALA A 281 -2.39 -14.78 -46.48
CA ALA A 281 -1.92 -13.52 -45.92
C ALA A 281 -0.57 -13.10 -46.55
N VAL A 282 0.39 -14.03 -46.64
CA VAL A 282 1.69 -13.77 -47.30
C VAL A 282 1.50 -13.36 -48.76
N LYS A 283 0.62 -14.05 -49.50
CA LYS A 283 0.32 -13.69 -50.90
C LYS A 283 -0.28 -12.28 -51.01
N VAL A 284 -1.24 -11.94 -50.14
CA VAL A 284 -1.85 -10.60 -50.08
C VAL A 284 -0.78 -9.55 -49.74
N GLY A 285 0.08 -9.84 -48.77
CA GLY A 285 1.18 -8.96 -48.38
C GLY A 285 2.16 -8.67 -49.54
N LYS A 286 2.51 -9.70 -50.33
CA LYS A 286 3.32 -9.54 -51.55
C LYS A 286 2.65 -8.68 -52.61
N LEU A 287 1.33 -8.81 -52.78
CA LEU A 287 0.56 -8.00 -53.74
C LEU A 287 0.45 -6.53 -53.30
N ILE A 288 0.29 -6.28 -52.00
CA ILE A 288 0.26 -4.92 -51.43
C ILE A 288 1.67 -4.30 -51.44
N GLY A 289 2.72 -5.14 -51.38
CA GLY A 289 4.11 -4.68 -51.32
C GLY A 289 4.54 -4.24 -49.93
N VAL A 290 4.07 -4.95 -48.88
CA VAL A 290 4.49 -4.72 -47.49
C VAL A 290 5.54 -5.71 -47.04
N ASP A 291 6.43 -5.30 -46.13
CA ASP A 291 7.48 -6.15 -45.55
C ASP A 291 6.89 -7.21 -44.61
N ALA A 292 5.84 -6.85 -43.86
CA ALA A 292 5.16 -7.75 -42.94
C ALA A 292 3.64 -7.57 -42.96
N ILE A 293 2.93 -8.63 -42.58
CA ILE A 293 1.47 -8.64 -42.48
C ILE A 293 1.04 -9.10 -41.10
N LEU A 294 0.12 -8.35 -40.50
CA LEU A 294 -0.47 -8.66 -39.22
C LEU A 294 -1.83 -9.32 -39.44
N ILE A 295 -1.94 -10.57 -38.95
CA ILE A 295 -3.18 -11.34 -38.93
C ILE A 295 -3.55 -11.68 -37.50
N GLY A 296 -4.80 -12.01 -37.25
CA GLY A 296 -5.25 -12.40 -35.92
C GLY A 296 -6.68 -12.87 -35.87
N SER A 297 -7.10 -13.37 -34.72
CA SER A 297 -8.50 -13.70 -34.47
C SER A 297 -8.98 -13.18 -33.12
N ILE A 298 -10.28 -12.95 -33.04
CA ILE A 298 -11.00 -12.55 -31.83
C ILE A 298 -11.92 -13.71 -31.50
N THR A 299 -11.79 -14.27 -30.32
CA THR A 299 -12.64 -15.37 -29.86
C THR A 299 -13.49 -14.87 -28.71
N THR A 300 -14.81 -14.85 -28.89
CA THR A 300 -15.75 -14.47 -27.82
C THR A 300 -16.56 -15.68 -27.41
N GLY A 301 -16.59 -15.98 -26.11
CA GLY A 301 -17.37 -17.08 -25.57
C GLY A 301 -17.79 -16.84 -24.13
N ASN A 302 -18.28 -17.91 -23.48
CA ASN A 302 -18.79 -17.84 -22.11
C ASN A 302 -17.72 -17.54 -21.05
N LEU A 303 -16.45 -17.75 -21.39
CA LEU A 303 -15.29 -17.52 -20.50
C LEU A 303 -14.63 -16.14 -20.73
N GLY A 304 -15.27 -15.27 -21.51
CA GLY A 304 -14.77 -13.96 -21.87
C GLY A 304 -14.31 -13.86 -23.32
N THR A 305 -13.39 -12.93 -23.58
CA THR A 305 -12.89 -12.63 -24.93
C THR A 305 -11.38 -12.79 -24.98
N GLY A 306 -10.91 -13.57 -25.95
CA GLY A 306 -9.50 -13.70 -26.30
C GLY A 306 -9.19 -13.04 -27.64
N MET A 307 -7.97 -12.56 -27.80
CA MET A 307 -7.45 -12.05 -29.06
C MET A 307 -6.06 -12.62 -29.29
N ASP A 308 -5.81 -13.14 -30.49
CA ASP A 308 -4.48 -13.53 -30.95
C ASP A 308 -4.07 -12.70 -32.16
N ALA A 309 -2.79 -12.35 -32.24
CA ALA A 309 -2.21 -11.64 -33.36
C ALA A 309 -0.83 -12.19 -33.71
N ARG A 310 -0.53 -12.29 -34.99
CA ARG A 310 0.74 -12.78 -35.55
C ARG A 310 1.22 -11.82 -36.63
N LEU A 311 2.44 -11.33 -36.46
CA LEU A 311 3.15 -10.55 -37.47
C LEU A 311 4.02 -11.49 -38.30
N ILE A 312 3.84 -11.48 -39.61
CA ILE A 312 4.43 -12.45 -40.53
C ILE A 312 5.24 -11.72 -41.59
N ASP A 313 6.48 -12.13 -41.82
CA ASP A 313 7.33 -11.62 -42.90
C ASP A 313 6.75 -12.08 -44.25
N THR A 314 6.50 -11.14 -45.16
CA THR A 314 5.86 -11.46 -46.44
C THR A 314 6.81 -12.11 -47.44
N GLU A 315 8.13 -11.96 -47.29
CA GLU A 315 9.11 -12.47 -48.22
C GLU A 315 9.24 -13.99 -48.06
N ASN A 316 9.51 -14.42 -46.82
CA ASN A 316 9.81 -15.81 -46.47
C ASN A 316 8.65 -16.53 -45.76
N GLY A 317 7.60 -15.81 -45.36
CA GLY A 317 6.42 -16.37 -44.69
C GLY A 317 6.65 -16.76 -43.23
N THR A 318 7.75 -16.36 -42.60
CA THR A 318 8.05 -16.70 -41.21
C THR A 318 7.30 -15.81 -40.23
N ILE A 319 6.98 -16.33 -39.03
CA ILE A 319 6.35 -15.56 -37.97
C ILE A 319 7.44 -14.74 -37.26
N ILE A 320 7.35 -13.41 -37.35
CA ILE A 320 8.24 -12.47 -36.67
C ILE A 320 7.91 -12.45 -35.18
N THR A 321 6.63 -12.28 -34.85
CA THR A 321 6.13 -12.31 -33.47
C THR A 321 4.68 -12.77 -33.43
N ALA A 322 4.29 -13.38 -32.32
CA ALA A 322 2.93 -13.80 -32.02
C ALA A 322 2.60 -13.40 -30.59
N LYS A 323 1.42 -12.78 -30.39
CA LYS A 323 0.94 -12.31 -29.09
C LYS A 323 -0.52 -12.66 -28.92
N ASP A 324 -0.91 -12.85 -27.67
CA ASP A 324 -2.27 -13.10 -27.25
C ASP A 324 -2.64 -12.22 -26.05
N ALA A 325 -3.93 -11.96 -25.91
CA ALA A 325 -4.51 -11.27 -24.79
C ALA A 325 -5.87 -11.90 -24.46
N MET A 326 -6.22 -11.95 -23.19
CA MET A 326 -7.49 -12.48 -22.71
C MET A 326 -8.09 -11.56 -21.66
N SER A 327 -9.40 -11.41 -21.72
CA SER A 327 -10.22 -10.74 -20.74
C SER A 327 -11.35 -11.68 -20.32
N ASP A 328 -11.62 -11.75 -19.01
CA ASP A 328 -12.77 -12.45 -18.43
C ASP A 328 -14.11 -11.76 -18.77
N ARG A 329 -14.04 -10.51 -19.24
CA ARG A 329 -15.17 -9.68 -19.66
C ARG A 329 -15.16 -9.48 -21.17
N SER A 330 -16.36 -9.48 -21.76
CA SER A 330 -16.58 -9.29 -23.20
C SER A 330 -17.11 -7.90 -23.53
N THR A 331 -16.58 -6.85 -22.88
CA THR A 331 -16.99 -5.47 -23.20
C THR A 331 -16.17 -4.92 -24.38
N LEU A 332 -16.74 -3.95 -25.11
CA LEU A 332 -16.03 -3.25 -26.18
C LEU A 332 -14.75 -2.55 -25.68
N ALA A 333 -14.77 -2.06 -24.44
CA ALA A 333 -13.62 -1.43 -23.81
C ALA A 333 -12.47 -2.43 -23.63
N ASP A 334 -12.77 -3.64 -23.14
CA ASP A 334 -11.77 -4.69 -22.94
C ASP A 334 -11.14 -5.12 -24.26
N VAL A 335 -11.96 -5.32 -25.31
CA VAL A 335 -11.46 -5.64 -26.66
C VAL A 335 -10.53 -4.54 -27.20
N ARG A 336 -10.88 -3.28 -26.96
CA ARG A 336 -10.06 -2.13 -27.38
C ARG A 336 -8.74 -2.05 -26.61
N MET A 337 -8.75 -2.36 -25.32
CA MET A 337 -7.52 -2.43 -24.50
C MET A 337 -6.64 -3.60 -24.95
N MET A 338 -7.20 -4.80 -25.16
CA MET A 338 -6.44 -5.95 -25.66
C MET A 338 -5.75 -5.66 -26.99
N ALA A 339 -6.45 -5.03 -27.94
CA ALA A 339 -5.84 -4.62 -29.21
C ALA A 339 -4.66 -3.64 -29.02
N GLN A 340 -4.80 -2.70 -28.08
CA GLN A 340 -3.72 -1.76 -27.74
C GLN A 340 -2.53 -2.47 -27.09
N ASP A 341 -2.78 -3.36 -26.15
CA ASP A 341 -1.75 -4.10 -25.43
C ASP A 341 -0.96 -5.00 -26.38
N ILE A 342 -1.65 -5.69 -27.29
CA ILE A 342 -1.01 -6.48 -28.35
C ILE A 342 -0.14 -5.58 -29.23
N ALA A 343 -0.62 -4.41 -29.64
CA ALA A 343 0.17 -3.48 -30.46
C ALA A 343 1.47 -3.05 -29.75
N ILE A 344 1.39 -2.76 -28.44
CA ILE A 344 2.56 -2.41 -27.61
C ILE A 344 3.52 -3.60 -27.50
N GLN A 345 2.99 -4.80 -27.28
CA GLN A 345 3.81 -6.02 -27.18
C GLN A 345 4.51 -6.34 -28.51
N ILE A 346 3.85 -6.14 -29.65
CA ILE A 346 4.46 -6.28 -30.98
C ILE A 346 5.57 -5.25 -31.18
N TYR A 347 5.34 -3.99 -30.79
CA TYR A 347 6.37 -2.95 -30.87
C TYR A 347 7.61 -3.29 -30.04
N ASN A 348 7.43 -3.81 -28.83
CA ASN A 348 8.55 -4.21 -27.96
C ASN A 348 9.34 -5.40 -28.52
N ASP A 349 8.69 -6.30 -29.26
CA ASP A 349 9.33 -7.44 -29.90
C ASP A 349 10.06 -7.08 -31.21
N VAL A 350 9.78 -5.91 -31.78
CA VAL A 350 10.42 -5.41 -33.02
C VAL A 350 11.16 -4.10 -32.73
N PRO A 351 12.17 -4.12 -31.83
CA PRO A 351 12.86 -2.92 -31.39
C PRO A 351 13.65 -2.29 -32.54
N LEU A 352 13.73 -0.97 -32.52
CA LEU A 352 14.55 -0.20 -33.45
C LEU A 352 15.94 -0.06 -32.86
N VAL A 353 16.80 -1.01 -33.19
CA VAL A 353 18.15 -1.09 -32.62
C VAL A 353 19.16 -0.60 -33.64
N GLU A 354 19.95 0.39 -33.25
CA GLU A 354 21.14 0.82 -34.00
C GLU A 354 22.40 0.10 -33.50
N GLY A 355 23.33 -0.11 -34.43
CA GLY A 355 24.63 -0.68 -34.17
C GLY A 355 25.63 -0.43 -35.29
N TYR A 356 26.72 -1.20 -35.27
CA TYR A 356 27.83 -1.14 -36.19
C TYR A 356 28.25 -2.53 -36.63
N VAL A 357 28.76 -2.60 -37.86
CA VAL A 357 29.51 -3.76 -38.37
C VAL A 357 30.87 -3.78 -37.67
N ILE A 358 31.16 -4.83 -36.90
CA ILE A 358 32.44 -5.05 -36.23
C ILE A 358 33.45 -5.65 -37.22
N LYS A 359 33.03 -6.70 -37.94
CA LYS A 359 33.90 -7.48 -38.83
C LYS A 359 33.08 -8.06 -39.98
N MET A 360 33.73 -8.27 -41.12
CA MET A 360 33.21 -9.06 -42.23
C MET A 360 34.16 -10.21 -42.56
N ASP A 361 33.64 -11.42 -42.63
CA ASP A 361 34.35 -12.62 -43.10
C ASP A 361 33.56 -13.23 -44.27
N ALA A 362 34.04 -13.03 -45.50
CA ALA A 362 33.48 -13.53 -46.77
C ALA A 362 31.96 -13.26 -46.97
N ALA A 363 31.09 -14.05 -46.33
CA ALA A 363 29.62 -13.96 -46.39
C ALA A 363 28.95 -13.68 -45.04
N LYS A 364 29.71 -13.72 -43.93
CA LYS A 364 29.23 -13.45 -42.57
C LYS A 364 29.63 -12.05 -42.12
N VAL A 365 28.69 -11.36 -41.49
CA VAL A 365 28.85 -10.01 -40.95
C VAL A 365 28.63 -10.07 -39.44
N LEU A 366 29.61 -9.59 -38.69
CA LEU A 366 29.55 -9.53 -37.23
C LEU A 366 29.09 -8.14 -36.80
N LEU A 367 28.07 -8.06 -35.94
CA LEU A 367 27.45 -6.82 -35.49
C LEU A 367 27.57 -6.64 -33.97
N ASP A 368 27.64 -5.40 -33.49
CA ASP A 368 27.67 -5.04 -32.05
C ASP A 368 26.28 -4.96 -31.38
N VAL A 369 25.32 -5.70 -31.95
CA VAL A 369 23.96 -5.80 -31.46
C VAL A 369 23.68 -7.25 -31.09
N GLY A 370 23.03 -7.45 -29.94
CA GLY A 370 22.79 -8.77 -29.37
C GLY A 370 21.48 -8.82 -28.60
N THR A 371 21.23 -9.91 -27.87
CA THR A 371 20.00 -10.11 -27.10
C THR A 371 19.81 -9.04 -26.02
N ALA A 372 20.88 -8.46 -25.47
CA ALA A 372 20.81 -7.37 -24.50
C ALA A 372 20.13 -6.10 -25.07
N LYS A 373 20.17 -5.91 -26.39
CA LYS A 373 19.46 -4.81 -27.09
C LYS A 373 18.12 -5.26 -27.68
N GLY A 374 17.68 -6.50 -27.43
CA GLY A 374 16.43 -7.05 -27.93
C GLY A 374 16.51 -7.73 -29.30
N MET A 375 17.71 -7.96 -29.83
CA MET A 375 17.87 -8.65 -31.12
C MET A 375 17.57 -10.14 -31.01
N ARG A 376 17.06 -10.74 -32.09
CA ARG A 376 16.70 -12.15 -32.19
C ARG A 376 17.11 -12.72 -33.55
N LYS A 377 17.36 -14.03 -33.58
CA LYS A 377 17.60 -14.77 -34.83
C LYS A 377 16.41 -14.58 -35.77
N GLY A 378 16.70 -14.33 -37.05
CA GLY A 378 15.72 -14.07 -38.09
C GLY A 378 15.36 -12.59 -38.27
N MET A 379 15.82 -11.68 -37.40
CA MET A 379 15.61 -10.25 -37.61
C MET A 379 16.46 -9.72 -38.77
N LYS A 380 15.90 -8.80 -39.55
CA LYS A 380 16.61 -8.11 -40.64
C LYS A 380 17.24 -6.81 -40.15
N MET A 381 18.42 -6.50 -40.67
CA MET A 381 19.17 -5.29 -40.38
C MET A 381 19.47 -4.56 -41.70
N VAL A 382 19.22 -3.26 -41.77
CA VAL A 382 19.65 -2.43 -42.89
C VAL A 382 21.05 -1.90 -42.58
N VAL A 383 22.00 -2.12 -43.49
CA VAL A 383 23.35 -1.56 -43.39
C VAL A 383 23.43 -0.27 -44.18
N PHE A 384 24.08 0.73 -43.61
CA PHE A 384 24.21 2.04 -44.22
C PHE A 384 25.51 2.74 -43.88
N ARG A 385 25.83 3.72 -44.72
CA ARG A 385 26.93 4.66 -44.49
C ARG A 385 26.37 6.05 -44.24
N GLU A 386 26.81 6.68 -43.16
CA GLU A 386 26.60 8.12 -42.95
C GLU A 386 27.62 8.89 -43.81
N GLY A 387 27.11 9.77 -44.67
CA GLY A 387 27.86 10.75 -45.45
C GLY A 387 27.88 12.11 -44.75
N GLU A 388 27.98 13.17 -45.55
CA GLU A 388 28.16 14.54 -45.07
C GLU A 388 27.00 15.03 -44.20
N ALA A 389 27.35 15.82 -43.18
CA ALA A 389 26.38 16.47 -42.30
C ALA A 389 25.70 17.62 -43.05
N ILE A 390 24.37 17.59 -43.13
CA ILE A 390 23.55 18.67 -43.63
C ILE A 390 23.38 19.68 -42.50
N THR A 391 24.03 20.83 -42.62
CA THR A 391 23.99 21.91 -41.63
C THR A 391 23.05 23.02 -42.06
N HIS A 392 22.28 23.58 -41.13
CA HIS A 392 21.51 24.79 -41.38
C HIS A 392 22.45 25.96 -41.69
N PRO A 393 22.29 26.67 -42.82
CA PRO A 393 23.27 27.67 -43.27
C PRO A 393 23.41 28.87 -42.33
N VAL A 394 22.36 29.16 -41.55
CA VAL A 394 22.32 30.31 -40.62
C VAL A 394 22.67 29.95 -39.17
N THR A 395 22.14 28.87 -38.61
CA THR A 395 22.35 28.51 -37.19
C THR A 395 23.61 27.66 -36.98
N GLY A 396 24.18 27.09 -38.06
CA GLY A 396 25.29 26.14 -37.98
C GLY A 396 24.90 24.78 -37.37
N GLU A 397 23.62 24.57 -37.06
CA GLU A 397 23.13 23.34 -36.47
C GLU A 397 23.17 22.20 -37.49
N ILE A 398 23.70 21.03 -37.09
CA ILE A 398 23.65 19.83 -37.91
C ILE A 398 22.21 19.31 -37.89
N LEU A 399 21.49 19.51 -39.00
CA LEU A 399 20.11 19.08 -39.15
C LEU A 399 19.99 17.59 -39.44
N ASN A 400 20.96 17.04 -40.18
CA ASN A 400 20.98 15.62 -40.50
C ASN A 400 22.35 15.18 -41.04
N LYS A 401 22.50 13.90 -41.37
CA LYS A 401 23.58 13.41 -42.22
C LYS A 401 22.97 12.76 -43.46
N GLN A 402 23.65 12.90 -44.60
CA GLN A 402 23.28 12.12 -45.77
C GLN A 402 23.48 10.64 -45.44
N VAL A 403 22.57 9.77 -45.88
CA VAL A 403 22.69 8.33 -45.62
C VAL A 403 22.55 7.55 -46.91
N THR A 404 23.41 6.57 -47.10
CA THR A 404 23.42 5.67 -48.25
C THR A 404 23.18 4.24 -47.77
N LYS A 405 22.08 3.60 -48.22
CA LYS A 405 21.82 2.17 -47.99
C LYS A 405 22.91 1.37 -48.71
N LEU A 406 23.50 0.40 -48.03
CA LEU A 406 24.52 -0.51 -48.57
C LEU A 406 23.97 -1.92 -48.81
N GLY A 407 22.95 -2.33 -48.06
CA GLY A 407 22.33 -3.65 -48.17
C GLY A 407 21.45 -4.00 -46.97
N GLU A 408 20.93 -5.23 -46.98
CA GLU A 408 20.16 -5.84 -45.89
C GLU A 408 20.85 -7.13 -45.42
N LEU A 409 20.87 -7.34 -44.10
CA LEU A 409 21.42 -8.51 -43.44
C LEU A 409 20.31 -9.26 -42.70
N LEU A 410 20.46 -10.57 -42.55
CA LEU A 410 19.60 -11.42 -41.73
C LEU A 410 20.41 -11.99 -40.56
N LEU A 411 19.95 -11.77 -39.33
CA LEU A 411 20.61 -12.34 -38.14
C LEU A 411 20.45 -13.86 -38.12
N THR A 412 21.56 -14.58 -38.19
CA THR A 412 21.57 -16.06 -38.16
C THR A 412 21.87 -16.60 -36.78
N GLU A 413 22.68 -15.88 -36.00
CA GLU A 413 23.00 -16.20 -34.61
C GLU A 413 23.09 -14.92 -33.78
N VAL A 414 22.54 -14.95 -32.57
CA VAL A 414 22.51 -13.77 -31.68
C VAL A 414 23.01 -14.19 -30.31
N GLN A 415 24.06 -13.51 -29.85
CA GLN A 415 24.64 -13.63 -28.53
C GLN A 415 24.26 -12.41 -27.69
N ASP A 416 24.75 -12.33 -26.44
CA ASP A 416 24.35 -11.27 -25.51
C ASP A 416 24.62 -9.85 -26.04
N ARG A 417 25.84 -9.61 -26.54
CA ARG A 417 26.32 -8.29 -26.98
C ARG A 417 26.67 -8.19 -28.46
N MET A 418 26.51 -9.28 -29.21
CA MET A 418 26.91 -9.37 -30.62
C MET A 418 26.04 -10.36 -31.38
N SER A 419 26.04 -10.25 -32.71
CA SER A 419 25.32 -11.16 -33.60
C SER A 419 26.11 -11.44 -34.87
N GLU A 420 25.86 -12.63 -35.42
CA GLU A 420 26.26 -12.99 -36.77
C GLU A 420 25.08 -12.82 -37.71
N ALA A 421 25.35 -12.23 -38.87
CA ALA A 421 24.36 -11.99 -39.90
C ALA A 421 24.88 -12.41 -41.28
N GLU A 422 23.97 -12.82 -42.14
CA GLU A 422 24.25 -13.10 -43.56
C GLU A 422 23.71 -11.98 -44.44
N ILE A 423 24.40 -11.68 -45.55
CA ILE A 423 23.98 -10.64 -46.48
C ILE A 423 22.82 -11.19 -47.34
N VAL A 424 21.64 -10.58 -47.22
CA VAL A 424 20.44 -10.94 -48.00
C VAL A 424 20.37 -10.12 -49.29
N GLU A 425 20.67 -8.83 -49.17
CA GLU A 425 20.61 -7.87 -50.27
C GLU A 425 21.87 -7.01 -50.23
N LYS A 426 22.48 -6.77 -51.38
CA LYS A 426 23.63 -5.86 -51.52
C LYS A 426 23.34 -4.86 -52.63
N GLU A 427 23.44 -3.58 -52.31
CA GLU A 427 23.24 -2.52 -53.29
C GLU A 427 24.36 -2.51 -54.35
N THR A 428 23.97 -2.27 -55.60
CA THR A 428 24.89 -2.38 -56.73
C THR A 428 25.99 -1.31 -56.61
N GLY A 429 27.25 -1.73 -56.65
CA GLY A 429 28.42 -0.83 -56.52
C GLY A 429 28.73 -0.39 -55.09
N GLN A 430 27.97 -0.82 -54.09
CA GLN A 430 28.25 -0.55 -52.67
C GLN A 430 29.01 -1.69 -52.01
N THR A 431 29.83 -1.37 -51.00
CA THR A 431 30.55 -2.37 -50.21
C THR A 431 30.27 -2.15 -48.73
N ILE A 432 29.90 -3.23 -48.06
CA ILE A 432 29.75 -3.30 -46.61
C ILE A 432 31.16 -3.51 -46.02
N ALA A 433 31.50 -2.75 -45.00
CA ALA A 433 32.79 -2.81 -44.31
C ALA A 433 32.61 -2.58 -42.80
N ALA A 434 33.64 -2.94 -42.02
CA ALA A 434 33.70 -2.62 -40.60
C ALA A 434 33.54 -1.12 -40.37
N GLY A 435 32.79 -0.75 -39.33
CA GLY A 435 32.44 0.63 -39.01
C GLY A 435 31.21 1.18 -39.74
N ASN A 436 30.63 0.46 -40.70
CA ASN A 436 29.31 0.84 -41.25
C ASN A 436 28.22 0.67 -40.20
N LYS A 437 27.21 1.53 -40.24
CA LYS A 437 26.10 1.48 -39.29
C LYS A 437 25.07 0.45 -39.74
N VAL A 438 24.38 -0.11 -38.76
CA VAL A 438 23.24 -0.99 -38.97
C VAL A 438 22.05 -0.53 -38.16
N VAL A 439 20.86 -0.72 -38.69
CA VAL A 439 19.60 -0.48 -37.98
C VAL A 439 18.64 -1.64 -38.19
N ALA A 440 17.95 -2.07 -37.13
CA ALA A 440 16.94 -3.12 -37.23
C ALA A 440 15.79 -2.64 -38.14
N LYS A 441 15.43 -3.47 -39.13
CA LYS A 441 14.34 -3.18 -40.06
C LYS A 441 13.00 -3.34 -39.36
#